data_AF-A0A9W9VZL7-F1
#
_entry.id   AF-A0A9W9VZL7-F1
#
_cell.length_a   1.000
_cell.length_b   1.000
_cell.length_c   1.000
_cell.angle_alpha   90.00
_cell.angle_beta   90.00
_cell.angle_gamma   90.00
#
_symmetry.space_group_name_H-M   'P 1'
#
loop_
_entity.id
_entity.type
_entity.pdbx_description
1 polymer ?
#
loop_
_entity_poly.entity_id
_entity_poly.type
_entity_poly.pdbx_seq_one_letter_code
_entity_poly.pdbx_strand_id
1 'polypeptide(L)'
;MSDQLFLLTIPDFCPWKPAVLNAIAYSWLENLESPDFPYNLPIQKYTQTEVGVRLERVSCLLDRLSRGLLEMSRKRSGGVDGNDYFSYEIGFLHRSVREYISNTRELQLRDHGPAFDAYSGIFRLQLTEFKFALSTSDDTDLETWVERAGEGGVLRAKLDDLLLMLAWANSIGKYDIPSRFLEEIGHIVEEYSRMVRTRRQDLPENNTQAFKGHRIWGTNRQHSFHRAWRRRESQHPPDLLCDLVYCFIDLQCLSSASLGRLKQQNSTSGPNLLLVAAISFRSELVEQLLLEGRSPKEMVLMEPIRPAANDFRVQPITIPAKTVSQSVWLIFLFNAVEQFIWRGYADVSDGRCFEEFLKYNVHGDVLFVLRIFPPSKEMKDAGYHHDPWGNERESDDRVVFDLLEYLEVAKPTNLKAIRTRLSCRTGPENQHEVTLISGPPIIHRHGDLSKALAAADEKRLTDSSIYPGTVALS
;
A
#
# COMPACT_ATOMS: atom_id res chain seq x y z
N MET A 1 -28.76 -11.63 18.04
CA MET A 1 -28.70 -10.31 17.35
C MET A 1 -28.10 -9.18 18.18
N SER A 2 -28.64 -8.80 19.35
CA SER A 2 -28.03 -7.72 20.18
C SER A 2 -26.59 -8.07 20.57
N ASP A 3 -26.34 -9.30 21.02
CA ASP A 3 -24.98 -9.75 21.36
C ASP A 3 -24.05 -9.76 20.15
N GLN A 4 -24.54 -10.20 18.98
CA GLN A 4 -23.78 -10.16 17.72
C GLN A 4 -23.38 -8.72 17.36
N LEU A 5 -24.29 -7.75 17.48
CA LEU A 5 -24.00 -6.33 17.22
C LEU A 5 -22.83 -5.83 18.09
N PHE A 6 -22.83 -6.18 19.38
CA PHE A 6 -21.73 -5.80 20.27
C PHE A 6 -20.44 -6.57 19.97
N LEU A 7 -20.50 -7.87 19.74
CA LEU A 7 -19.34 -8.68 19.36
C LEU A 7 -18.68 -8.23 18.05
N LEU A 8 -19.42 -7.58 17.14
CA LEU A 8 -18.88 -6.98 15.91
C LEU A 8 -18.22 -5.61 16.13
N THR A 9 -18.55 -4.91 17.22
CA THR A 9 -18.09 -3.53 17.49
C THR A 9 -16.94 -3.45 18.50
N ILE A 10 -16.64 -4.54 19.20
CA ILE A 10 -15.61 -4.60 20.25
C ILE A 10 -14.20 -5.01 19.76
N PRO A 11 -13.98 -5.85 18.73
CA PRO A 11 -12.67 -6.43 18.45
C PRO A 11 -11.53 -5.41 18.38
N ASP A 12 -10.43 -5.74 19.05
CA ASP A 12 -9.34 -4.82 19.46
C ASP A 12 -8.43 -4.29 18.33
N PHE A 13 -8.88 -4.37 17.08
CA PHE A 13 -8.16 -3.76 15.96
C PHE A 13 -7.97 -2.25 16.13
N CYS A 14 -8.89 -1.59 16.84
CA CYS A 14 -8.78 -0.20 17.24
C CYS A 14 -9.37 0.00 18.65
N PRO A 15 -8.64 0.61 19.61
CA PRO A 15 -9.14 0.77 20.98
C PRO A 15 -10.32 1.75 21.11
N TRP A 16 -10.65 2.49 20.05
CA TRP A 16 -11.56 3.64 20.13
C TRP A 16 -12.71 3.58 19.13
N LYS A 17 -12.73 2.59 18.21
CA LYS A 17 -13.67 2.55 17.09
C LYS A 17 -14.18 1.14 16.83
N PRO A 18 -15.45 0.97 16.41
CA PRO A 18 -15.93 -0.29 15.87
C PRO A 18 -15.07 -0.78 14.71
N ALA A 19 -14.91 -2.09 14.57
CA ALA A 19 -14.20 -2.70 13.45
C ALA A 19 -14.88 -2.41 12.10
N VAL A 20 -16.22 -2.36 12.09
CA VAL A 20 -17.01 -1.93 10.94
C VAL A 20 -17.56 -0.54 11.21
N LEU A 21 -16.98 0.45 10.53
CA LEU A 21 -17.31 1.85 10.76
C LEU A 21 -18.53 2.32 9.97
N ASN A 22 -18.68 1.88 8.72
CA ASN A 22 -19.74 2.41 7.86
C ASN A 22 -21.11 1.93 8.34
N ALA A 23 -22.03 2.87 8.54
CA ALA A 23 -23.37 2.57 9.03
C ALA A 23 -24.13 1.61 8.11
N ILE A 24 -24.02 1.79 6.79
CA ILE A 24 -24.78 0.97 5.84
C ILE A 24 -24.43 -0.52 5.94
N ALA A 25 -23.22 -0.86 6.40
CA ALA A 25 -22.78 -2.23 6.63
C ALA A 25 -23.70 -2.99 7.61
N TYR A 26 -24.23 -2.30 8.62
CA TYR A 26 -25.13 -2.92 9.60
C TYR A 26 -26.52 -3.22 9.04
N SER A 27 -26.85 -2.77 7.82
CA SER A 27 -28.11 -3.12 7.15
C SER A 27 -28.21 -4.62 6.81
N TRP A 28 -27.07 -5.32 6.85
CA TRP A 28 -26.94 -6.76 6.59
C TRP A 28 -26.75 -7.61 7.83
N LEU A 29 -26.93 -7.07 9.03
CA LEU A 29 -26.71 -7.81 10.28
C LEU A 29 -27.54 -9.11 10.35
N GLU A 30 -28.79 -9.06 9.89
CA GLU A 30 -29.70 -10.21 9.83
C GLU A 30 -29.28 -11.25 8.78
N ASN A 31 -28.49 -10.86 7.77
CA ASN A 31 -28.02 -11.78 6.73
C ASN A 31 -26.81 -12.62 7.16
N LEU A 32 -26.13 -12.26 8.25
CA LEU A 32 -24.94 -12.97 8.72
C LEU A 32 -25.21 -14.42 9.13
N GLU A 33 -26.46 -14.76 9.44
CA GLU A 33 -26.90 -16.13 9.72
C GLU A 33 -26.81 -17.04 8.49
N SER A 34 -26.86 -16.46 7.28
CA SER A 34 -26.68 -17.22 6.04
C SER A 34 -25.19 -17.54 5.81
N PRO A 35 -24.82 -18.82 5.63
CA PRO A 35 -23.43 -19.20 5.39
C PRO A 35 -22.89 -18.68 4.05
N ASP A 36 -23.77 -18.48 3.07
CA ASP A 36 -23.43 -18.07 1.70
C ASP A 36 -23.52 -16.55 1.49
N PHE A 37 -23.75 -15.79 2.55
CA PHE A 37 -23.73 -14.34 2.49
C PHE A 37 -22.29 -13.78 2.61
N PRO A 38 -21.89 -12.80 1.78
CA PRO A 38 -22.63 -12.16 0.67
C PRO A 38 -22.40 -12.79 -0.72
N TYR A 39 -21.73 -13.95 -0.79
CA TYR A 39 -21.26 -14.61 -2.02
C TYR A 39 -22.35 -14.74 -3.10
N ASN A 40 -23.51 -15.27 -2.74
CA ASN A 40 -24.59 -15.55 -3.71
C ASN A 40 -25.32 -14.30 -4.22
N LEU A 41 -25.06 -13.13 -3.66
CA LEU A 41 -25.71 -11.90 -4.12
C LEU A 41 -25.02 -11.37 -5.38
N PRO A 42 -25.77 -10.90 -6.39
CA PRO A 42 -25.15 -10.28 -7.56
C PRO A 42 -24.49 -8.96 -7.16
N ILE A 43 -23.38 -8.63 -7.83
CA ILE A 43 -22.72 -7.34 -7.69
C ILE A 43 -23.59 -6.31 -8.42
N GLN A 44 -24.18 -5.40 -7.65
CA GLN A 44 -25.03 -4.33 -8.18
C GLN A 44 -24.77 -3.04 -7.41
N LYS A 45 -24.77 -1.91 -8.12
CA LYS A 45 -24.67 -0.59 -7.48
C LYS A 45 -26.03 -0.22 -6.89
N TYR A 46 -26.06 0.17 -5.62
CA TYR A 46 -27.29 0.74 -5.05
C TYR A 46 -27.62 2.10 -5.65
N THR A 47 -28.91 2.35 -5.79
CA THR A 47 -29.46 3.67 -6.00
C THR A 47 -29.42 4.48 -4.71
N GLN A 48 -29.44 5.81 -4.82
CA GLN A 48 -29.51 6.68 -3.64
C GLN A 48 -30.74 6.40 -2.77
N THR A 49 -31.86 6.05 -3.40
CA THR A 49 -33.09 5.67 -2.69
C THR A 49 -32.88 4.41 -1.85
N GLU A 50 -32.22 3.39 -2.41
CA GLU A 50 -31.87 2.18 -1.64
C GLU A 50 -30.90 2.46 -0.51
N VAL A 51 -29.91 3.35 -0.73
CA VAL A 51 -28.99 3.81 0.32
C VAL A 51 -29.77 4.47 1.45
N GLY A 52 -30.67 5.41 1.15
CA GLY A 52 -31.50 6.08 2.14
C GLY A 52 -32.36 5.12 2.97
N VAL A 53 -33.06 4.20 2.30
CA VAL A 53 -33.89 3.16 2.96
C VAL A 53 -33.05 2.27 3.87
N ARG A 54 -31.85 1.88 3.44
CA ARG A 54 -30.94 1.06 4.26
C ARG A 54 -30.43 1.82 5.48
N LEU A 55 -30.07 3.09 5.34
CA LEU A 55 -29.60 3.93 6.45
C LEU A 55 -30.71 4.17 7.48
N GLU A 56 -31.93 4.43 7.04
CA GLU A 56 -33.10 4.54 7.94
C GLU A 56 -33.32 3.24 8.72
N ARG A 57 -33.29 2.10 8.02
CA ARG A 57 -33.38 0.78 8.67
C ARG A 57 -32.27 0.57 9.70
N VAL A 58 -31.03 0.94 9.37
CA VAL A 58 -29.88 0.83 10.30
C VAL A 58 -30.11 1.67 11.54
N SER A 59 -30.59 2.91 11.38
CA SER A 59 -30.91 3.78 12.52
C SER A 59 -31.89 3.12 13.49
N CYS A 60 -33.00 2.57 12.98
CA CYS A 60 -33.97 1.83 13.79
C CYS A 60 -33.38 0.55 14.41
N LEU A 61 -32.55 -0.18 13.65
CA LEU A 61 -31.90 -1.41 14.11
C LEU A 61 -30.96 -1.14 15.28
N LEU A 62 -30.14 -0.08 15.19
CA LEU A 62 -29.19 0.29 16.22
C LEU A 62 -29.89 0.76 17.48
N ASP A 63 -30.92 1.61 17.36
CA ASP A 63 -31.71 2.04 18.52
C ASP A 63 -32.31 0.84 19.26
N ARG A 64 -32.96 -0.06 18.51
CA ARG A 64 -33.60 -1.28 19.05
C ARG A 64 -32.60 -2.25 19.69
N LEU A 65 -31.48 -2.54 19.02
CA LEU A 65 -30.54 -3.59 19.43
C LEU A 65 -29.50 -3.11 20.44
N SER A 66 -29.07 -1.86 20.35
CA SER A 66 -28.08 -1.28 21.25
C SER A 66 -28.70 -0.57 22.46
N ARG A 67 -30.00 -0.27 22.41
CA ARG A 67 -30.71 0.53 23.43
C ARG A 67 -30.05 1.90 23.65
N GLY A 68 -29.62 2.54 22.54
CA GLY A 68 -28.95 3.84 22.55
C GLY A 68 -27.47 3.83 22.91
N LEU A 69 -26.84 2.66 23.02
CA LEU A 69 -25.40 2.54 23.31
C LEU A 69 -24.52 2.81 22.08
N LEU A 70 -25.06 2.58 20.88
CA LEU A 70 -24.43 2.89 19.60
C LEU A 70 -25.26 3.96 18.89
N GLU A 71 -24.57 4.89 18.24
CA GLU A 71 -25.18 5.95 17.44
C GLU A 71 -24.66 5.93 16.01
N MET A 72 -25.53 6.32 15.08
CA MET A 72 -25.18 6.59 13.69
C MET A 72 -24.98 8.09 13.54
N SER A 73 -23.77 8.52 13.19
CA SER A 73 -23.41 9.93 13.02
C SER A 73 -22.91 10.21 11.61
N ARG A 74 -23.10 11.44 11.13
CA ARG A 74 -22.57 11.86 9.83
C ARG A 74 -21.09 12.23 9.98
N LYS A 75 -20.23 11.72 9.09
CA LYS A 75 -18.81 12.06 9.05
C LYS A 75 -18.63 13.56 8.83
N ARG A 76 -17.68 14.16 9.55
CA ARG A 76 -17.32 15.58 9.42
C ARG A 76 -16.68 15.90 8.07
N SER A 77 -15.96 14.93 7.52
CA SER A 77 -15.47 14.95 6.14
C SER A 77 -16.64 14.60 5.22
N GLY A 78 -17.57 15.54 5.04
CA GLY A 78 -18.63 15.37 4.03
C GLY A 78 -17.96 15.24 2.67
N GLY A 79 -17.91 14.02 2.13
CA GLY A 79 -17.42 13.78 0.78
C GLY A 79 -18.25 14.60 -0.20
N VAL A 80 -17.56 15.33 -1.08
CA VAL A 80 -18.16 16.12 -2.18
C VAL A 80 -18.78 15.19 -3.24
N ASP A 81 -18.58 13.87 -3.07
CA ASP A 81 -18.87 12.75 -3.96
C ASP A 81 -20.37 12.51 -4.22
N GLY A 82 -21.25 13.32 -3.65
CA GLY A 82 -22.67 13.39 -3.99
C GLY A 82 -23.52 12.18 -3.61
N ASN A 83 -23.03 11.28 -2.73
CA ASN A 83 -23.78 10.12 -2.27
C ASN A 83 -23.62 9.85 -0.77
N ASP A 84 -24.66 9.28 -0.16
CA ASP A 84 -24.70 9.04 1.28
C ASP A 84 -24.14 7.67 1.71
N TYR A 85 -23.66 6.86 0.77
CA TYR A 85 -23.20 5.48 1.04
C TYR A 85 -22.08 5.42 2.08
N PHE A 86 -21.19 6.42 2.08
CA PHE A 86 -20.06 6.52 3.00
C PHE A 86 -20.18 7.68 4.00
N SER A 87 -21.32 8.40 3.99
CA SER A 87 -21.55 9.61 4.78
C SER A 87 -21.72 9.33 6.28
N TYR A 88 -22.10 8.11 6.66
CA TYR A 88 -22.48 7.78 8.03
C TYR A 88 -21.54 6.75 8.65
N GLU A 89 -21.18 6.97 9.91
CA GLU A 89 -20.38 6.05 10.71
C GLU A 89 -21.08 5.67 12.01
N ILE A 90 -20.77 4.47 12.51
CA ILE A 90 -21.24 3.98 13.80
C ILE A 90 -20.19 4.27 14.86
N GLY A 91 -20.65 4.86 15.96
CA GLY A 91 -19.84 5.14 17.14
C GLY A 91 -20.54 4.68 18.41
N PHE A 92 -19.76 4.52 19.48
CA PHE A 92 -20.33 4.43 20.81
C PHE A 92 -20.75 5.82 21.26
N LEU A 93 -21.94 5.93 21.85
CA LEU A 93 -22.42 7.20 22.42
C LEU A 93 -21.45 7.77 23.46
N HIS A 94 -20.78 6.89 24.20
CA HIS A 94 -19.74 7.28 25.16
C HIS A 94 -18.62 6.23 25.23
N ARG A 95 -17.36 6.68 25.34
CA ARG A 95 -16.17 5.81 25.39
C ARG A 95 -16.25 4.71 26.46
N SER A 96 -16.85 5.02 27.61
CA SER A 96 -16.95 4.07 28.73
C SER A 96 -17.89 2.90 28.44
N VAL A 97 -18.78 3.04 27.45
CA VAL A 97 -19.65 1.94 27.02
C VAL A 97 -18.81 0.84 26.39
N ARG A 98 -17.89 1.19 25.48
CA ARG A 98 -16.96 0.21 24.88
C ARG A 98 -16.14 -0.47 25.98
N GLU A 99 -15.52 0.31 26.85
CA GLU A 99 -14.69 -0.21 27.96
C GLU A 99 -15.48 -1.13 28.89
N TYR A 100 -16.72 -0.78 29.22
CA TYR A 100 -17.59 -1.63 30.02
C TYR A 100 -17.88 -2.96 29.32
N ILE A 101 -18.24 -2.91 28.03
CA ILE A 101 -18.61 -4.11 27.29
C ILE A 101 -17.39 -5.00 27.07
N SER A 102 -16.24 -4.45 26.64
CA SER A 102 -14.99 -5.20 26.45
C SER A 102 -14.52 -5.85 27.75
N ASN A 103 -14.50 -5.09 28.86
CA ASN A 103 -13.89 -5.58 30.10
C ASN A 103 -14.82 -6.46 30.94
N THR A 104 -16.15 -6.28 30.81
CA THR A 104 -17.11 -6.91 31.74
C THR A 104 -18.08 -7.87 31.04
N ARG A 105 -18.46 -7.59 29.80
CA ARG A 105 -19.53 -8.33 29.12
C ARG A 105 -19.05 -9.22 27.98
N GLU A 106 -17.88 -8.99 27.41
CA GLU A 106 -17.44 -9.73 26.23
C GLU A 106 -17.47 -11.26 26.44
N LEU A 107 -16.93 -11.74 27.55
CA LEU A 107 -16.97 -13.17 27.89
C LEU A 107 -18.41 -13.68 27.98
N GLN A 108 -19.29 -12.93 28.64
CA GLN A 108 -20.71 -13.28 28.74
C GLN A 108 -21.37 -13.31 27.36
N LEU A 109 -21.12 -12.33 26.51
CA LEU A 109 -21.67 -12.27 25.15
C LEU A 109 -21.20 -13.45 24.29
N ARG A 110 -19.95 -13.90 24.48
CA ARG A 110 -19.41 -15.10 23.82
C ARG A 110 -20.06 -16.39 24.34
N ASP A 111 -20.39 -16.43 25.63
CA ASP A 111 -20.98 -17.62 26.28
C ASP A 111 -22.49 -17.78 26.02
N HIS A 112 -23.24 -16.69 25.79
CA HIS A 112 -24.71 -16.72 25.69
C HIS A 112 -25.25 -17.05 24.28
N GLY A 113 -24.41 -17.08 23.25
CA GLY A 113 -24.84 -17.28 21.86
C GLY A 113 -24.43 -18.64 21.27
N PRO A 114 -25.10 -19.12 20.19
CA PRO A 114 -24.49 -20.12 19.31
C PRO A 114 -23.13 -19.61 18.86
N ALA A 115 -22.17 -20.49 18.60
CA ALA A 115 -20.78 -20.15 18.24
C ALA A 115 -20.75 -19.13 17.09
N PHE A 116 -20.78 -17.84 17.44
CA PHE A 116 -20.77 -16.73 16.51
C PHE A 116 -19.35 -16.26 16.37
N ASP A 117 -18.80 -16.49 15.19
CA ASP A 117 -17.48 -16.02 14.84
C ASP A 117 -17.53 -14.54 14.47
N ALA A 118 -17.15 -13.69 15.43
CA ALA A 118 -17.12 -12.24 15.26
C ALA A 118 -16.22 -11.80 14.10
N TYR A 119 -15.08 -12.46 13.86
CA TYR A 119 -14.19 -12.12 12.74
C TYR A 119 -14.84 -12.45 11.41
N SER A 120 -15.42 -13.64 11.27
CA SER A 120 -16.21 -14.00 10.08
C SER A 120 -17.35 -13.00 9.86
N GLY A 121 -18.04 -12.58 10.91
CA GLY A 121 -19.10 -11.56 10.83
C GLY A 121 -18.59 -10.21 10.32
N ILE A 122 -17.48 -9.70 10.88
CA ILE A 122 -16.83 -8.44 10.45
C ILE A 122 -16.45 -8.53 8.98
N PHE A 123 -15.77 -9.61 8.56
CA PHE A 123 -15.34 -9.77 7.17
C PHE A 123 -16.52 -9.84 6.21
N ARG A 124 -17.60 -10.55 6.56
CA ARG A 124 -18.81 -10.57 5.73
C ARG A 124 -19.43 -9.18 5.59
N LEU A 125 -19.48 -8.39 6.67
CA LEU A 125 -20.01 -7.03 6.59
C LEU A 125 -19.12 -6.10 5.75
N GLN A 126 -17.80 -6.11 5.95
CA GLN A 126 -16.87 -5.29 5.16
C GLN A 126 -16.83 -5.72 3.69
N LEU A 127 -16.84 -7.03 3.42
CA LEU A 127 -16.92 -7.56 2.07
C LEU A 127 -18.22 -7.14 1.39
N THR A 128 -19.33 -7.12 2.13
CA THR A 128 -20.61 -6.64 1.62
C THR A 128 -20.57 -5.14 1.34
N GLU A 129 -20.03 -4.34 2.28
CA GLU A 129 -19.82 -2.91 2.08
C GLU A 129 -19.01 -2.65 0.82
N PHE A 130 -17.95 -3.43 0.59
CA PHE A 130 -17.12 -3.33 -0.61
C PHE A 130 -17.86 -3.79 -1.88
N LYS A 131 -18.59 -4.91 -1.82
CA LYS A 131 -19.34 -5.50 -2.94
C LYS A 131 -20.42 -4.58 -3.52
N PHE A 132 -21.07 -3.80 -2.65
CA PHE A 132 -22.15 -2.90 -3.03
C PHE A 132 -21.75 -1.43 -3.05
N ALA A 133 -20.46 -1.13 -2.88
CA ALA A 133 -19.94 0.22 -2.85
C ALA A 133 -20.23 0.97 -4.16
N LEU A 134 -20.59 2.25 -4.00
CA LEU A 134 -20.73 3.17 -5.12
C LEU A 134 -19.38 3.75 -5.49
N SER A 135 -18.96 3.49 -6.73
CA SER A 135 -17.82 4.18 -7.32
C SER A 135 -18.11 5.68 -7.36
N THR A 136 -17.22 6.49 -6.82
CA THR A 136 -17.29 7.96 -6.87
C THR A 136 -16.59 8.48 -8.13
N SER A 137 -16.68 9.79 -8.37
CA SER A 137 -15.86 10.44 -9.40
C SER A 137 -14.38 10.15 -9.18
N ASP A 138 -13.93 10.13 -7.92
CA ASP A 138 -12.54 9.97 -7.53
C ASP A 138 -11.98 8.58 -7.86
N ASP A 139 -12.84 7.55 -7.93
CA ASP A 139 -12.46 6.23 -8.44
C ASP A 139 -12.16 6.23 -9.94
N THR A 140 -12.58 7.26 -10.66
CA THR A 140 -12.51 7.32 -12.12
C THR A 140 -11.75 8.52 -12.69
N ASP A 141 -11.66 9.61 -11.93
CA ASP A 141 -11.08 10.89 -12.35
C ASP A 141 -9.62 11.03 -11.91
N LEU A 142 -8.78 11.36 -12.89
CA LEU A 142 -7.35 11.51 -12.71
C LEU A 142 -6.98 12.83 -12.03
N GLU A 143 -7.75 13.90 -12.25
CA GLU A 143 -7.41 15.23 -11.75
C GLU A 143 -7.59 15.30 -10.22
N THR A 144 -8.76 14.87 -9.72
CA THR A 144 -9.07 14.81 -8.28
C THR A 144 -8.09 13.90 -7.52
N TRP A 145 -7.61 12.84 -8.17
CA TRP A 145 -6.64 11.92 -7.57
C TRP A 145 -5.28 12.57 -7.30
N VAL A 146 -4.80 13.40 -8.23
CA VAL A 146 -3.52 14.08 -8.07
C VAL A 146 -3.59 15.07 -6.90
N GLU A 147 -4.74 15.72 -6.70
CA GLU A 147 -4.97 16.65 -5.60
C GLU A 147 -4.96 15.96 -4.22
N ARG A 148 -5.46 14.72 -4.13
CA ARG A 148 -5.47 13.93 -2.88
C ARG A 148 -4.20 13.10 -2.64
N ALA A 149 -3.08 13.54 -3.20
CA ALA A 149 -1.76 12.92 -2.98
C ALA A 149 -1.65 11.41 -3.26
N GLY A 150 -2.59 10.85 -4.05
CA GLY A 150 -2.60 9.43 -4.39
C GLY A 150 -3.25 8.50 -3.36
N GLU A 151 -4.12 9.01 -2.48
CA GLU A 151 -4.90 8.19 -1.53
C GLU A 151 -5.90 7.22 -2.20
N GLY A 152 -6.01 7.26 -3.53
CA GLY A 152 -6.90 6.40 -4.30
C GLY A 152 -8.36 6.80 -4.15
N GLY A 153 -9.21 6.19 -4.98
CA GLY A 153 -10.65 6.36 -4.87
C GLY A 153 -11.25 5.62 -3.68
N VAL A 154 -12.53 5.84 -3.38
CA VAL A 154 -13.20 5.23 -2.23
C VAL A 154 -13.21 3.71 -2.31
N LEU A 155 -13.35 3.12 -3.50
CA LEU A 155 -13.28 1.68 -3.68
C LEU A 155 -11.89 1.13 -3.34
N ARG A 156 -10.82 1.83 -3.72
CA ARG A 156 -9.46 1.43 -3.38
C ARG A 156 -9.23 1.49 -1.87
N ALA A 157 -9.62 2.59 -1.24
CA ALA A 157 -9.53 2.75 0.21
C ALA A 157 -10.27 1.63 0.95
N LYS A 158 -11.45 1.23 0.45
CA LYS A 158 -12.23 0.13 1.04
C LYS A 158 -11.59 -1.24 0.88
N LEU A 159 -10.95 -1.50 -0.27
CA LEU A 159 -10.17 -2.71 -0.44
C LEU A 159 -8.97 -2.72 0.51
N ASP A 160 -8.22 -1.62 0.61
CA ASP A 160 -7.07 -1.51 1.52
C ASP A 160 -7.50 -1.70 2.98
N ASP A 161 -8.62 -1.10 3.42
CA ASP A 161 -9.22 -1.30 4.75
C ASP A 161 -9.53 -2.79 5.01
N LEU A 162 -10.20 -3.46 4.06
CA LEU A 162 -10.57 -4.87 4.18
C LEU A 162 -9.34 -5.79 4.25
N LEU A 163 -8.33 -5.55 3.40
CA LEU A 163 -7.10 -6.33 3.40
C LEU A 163 -6.28 -6.12 4.68
N LEU A 164 -6.22 -4.89 5.19
CA LEU A 164 -5.55 -4.59 6.45
C LEU A 164 -6.23 -5.30 7.63
N MET A 165 -7.56 -5.33 7.64
CA MET A 165 -8.35 -6.02 8.67
C MET A 165 -8.14 -7.53 8.64
N LEU A 166 -8.13 -8.14 7.45
CA LEU A 166 -7.78 -9.55 7.27
C LEU A 166 -6.37 -9.83 7.80
N ALA A 167 -5.39 -9.01 7.41
CA ALA A 167 -4.02 -9.13 7.86
C ALA A 167 -3.89 -9.09 9.38
N TRP A 168 -4.52 -8.11 10.03
CA TRP A 168 -4.50 -7.99 11.50
C TRP A 168 -5.16 -9.17 12.19
N ALA A 169 -6.29 -9.66 11.68
CA ALA A 169 -6.93 -10.82 12.28
C ALA A 169 -6.04 -12.07 12.20
N ASN A 170 -5.33 -12.25 11.09
CA ASN A 170 -4.41 -13.37 10.93
C ASN A 170 -3.15 -13.22 11.78
N SER A 171 -2.52 -12.03 11.77
CA SER A 171 -1.23 -11.82 12.44
C SER A 171 -1.37 -11.69 13.96
N ILE A 172 -2.34 -10.90 14.41
CA ILE A 172 -2.58 -10.58 15.83
C ILE A 172 -3.59 -11.56 16.42
N GLY A 173 -4.75 -11.71 15.77
CA GLY A 173 -5.83 -12.57 16.25
C GLY A 173 -5.61 -14.07 16.06
N LYS A 174 -4.56 -14.47 15.32
CA LYS A 174 -4.31 -15.86 14.90
C LYS A 174 -5.52 -16.51 14.24
N TYR A 175 -6.34 -15.69 13.59
CA TYR A 175 -7.53 -16.13 12.89
C TYR A 175 -7.13 -16.80 11.58
N ASP A 176 -7.60 -18.02 11.37
CA ASP A 176 -7.44 -18.76 10.12
C ASP A 176 -8.46 -18.23 9.11
N ILE A 177 -8.00 -17.43 8.14
CA ILE A 177 -8.87 -16.77 7.18
C ILE A 177 -9.38 -17.80 6.17
N PRO A 178 -10.70 -18.04 6.09
CA PRO A 178 -11.24 -18.93 5.07
C PRO A 178 -10.94 -18.42 3.65
N SER A 179 -10.40 -19.30 2.80
CA SER A 179 -10.00 -18.96 1.41
C SER A 179 -11.11 -18.30 0.60
N ARG A 180 -12.36 -18.70 0.84
CA ARG A 180 -13.56 -18.13 0.21
C ARG A 180 -13.62 -16.60 0.30
N PHE A 181 -13.16 -15.99 1.40
CA PHE A 181 -13.17 -14.53 1.53
C PHE A 181 -12.26 -13.87 0.51
N LEU A 182 -11.05 -14.40 0.34
CA LEU A 182 -10.07 -13.89 -0.61
C LEU A 182 -10.51 -14.12 -2.06
N GLU A 183 -11.17 -15.25 -2.31
CA GLU A 183 -11.75 -15.58 -3.62
C GLU A 183 -12.86 -14.61 -4.02
N GLU A 184 -13.74 -14.26 -3.08
CA GLU A 184 -14.81 -13.30 -3.31
C GLU A 184 -14.27 -11.87 -3.48
N ILE A 185 -13.23 -11.47 -2.73
CA ILE A 185 -12.54 -10.20 -2.98
C ILE A 185 -12.02 -10.15 -4.42
N GLY A 186 -11.40 -11.24 -4.89
CA GLY A 186 -10.95 -11.37 -6.28
C GLY A 186 -12.08 -11.20 -7.28
N HIS A 187 -13.20 -11.89 -7.08
CA HIS A 187 -14.38 -11.74 -7.92
C HIS A 187 -14.94 -10.32 -7.94
N ILE A 188 -15.03 -9.65 -6.79
CA ILE A 188 -15.53 -8.28 -6.69
C ILE A 188 -14.60 -7.31 -7.45
N VAL A 189 -13.29 -7.44 -7.26
CA VAL A 189 -12.28 -6.61 -7.93
C VAL A 189 -12.30 -6.81 -9.45
N GLU A 190 -12.41 -8.07 -9.91
CA GLU A 190 -12.56 -8.40 -11.33
C GLU A 190 -13.84 -7.80 -11.93
N GLU A 191 -14.94 -7.86 -11.18
CA GLU A 191 -16.23 -7.32 -11.60
C GLU A 191 -16.20 -5.80 -11.75
N TYR A 192 -15.71 -5.09 -10.73
CA TYR A 192 -15.56 -3.64 -10.82
C TYR A 192 -14.64 -3.25 -11.98
N SER A 193 -13.55 -4.00 -12.20
CA SER A 193 -12.67 -3.80 -13.36
C SER A 193 -13.41 -3.97 -14.68
N ARG A 194 -14.29 -4.97 -14.79
CA ARG A 194 -15.13 -5.21 -15.97
C ARG A 194 -16.14 -4.08 -16.19
N MET A 195 -16.83 -3.65 -15.14
CA MET A 195 -17.79 -2.54 -15.22
C MET A 195 -17.16 -1.24 -15.72
N VAL A 196 -15.94 -0.93 -15.26
CA VAL A 196 -15.22 0.27 -15.72
C VAL A 196 -14.79 0.15 -17.18
N ARG A 197 -14.39 -1.05 -17.63
CA ARG A 197 -14.06 -1.32 -19.04
C ARG A 197 -15.28 -1.13 -19.95
N THR A 198 -16.44 -1.65 -19.58
CA THR A 198 -17.67 -1.51 -20.38
C THR A 198 -18.08 -0.05 -20.53
N ARG A 199 -18.09 0.72 -19.43
CA ARG A 199 -18.41 2.17 -19.48
C ARG A 199 -17.50 2.95 -20.43
N ARG A 200 -16.25 2.52 -20.61
CA ARG A 200 -15.31 3.14 -21.56
C ARG A 200 -15.69 2.92 -23.03
N GLN A 201 -16.26 1.76 -23.35
CA GLN A 201 -16.67 1.44 -24.73
C GLN A 201 -17.84 2.30 -25.19
N ASP A 202 -18.66 2.79 -24.26
CA ASP A 202 -19.82 3.64 -24.54
C ASP A 202 -19.46 5.13 -24.71
N LEU A 203 -18.22 5.54 -24.40
CA LEU A 203 -17.78 6.93 -24.50
C LEU A 203 -17.18 7.22 -25.90
N PRO A 204 -17.55 8.34 -26.55
CA PRO A 204 -17.03 8.70 -27.87
C PRO A 204 -15.51 8.83 -27.86
N GLU A 205 -14.86 8.33 -28.93
CA GLU A 205 -13.39 8.21 -29.05
C GLU A 205 -12.64 9.51 -28.70
N ASN A 206 -13.21 10.68 -28.99
CA ASN A 206 -12.60 11.99 -28.70
C ASN A 206 -12.38 12.27 -27.20
N ASN A 207 -13.04 11.56 -26.29
CA ASN A 207 -12.84 11.70 -24.83
C ASN A 207 -12.04 10.53 -24.20
N THR A 208 -11.60 9.55 -25.00
CA THR A 208 -10.97 8.32 -24.48
C THR A 208 -9.55 8.48 -23.94
N GLN A 209 -8.90 9.63 -24.20
CA GLN A 209 -7.57 9.93 -23.68
C GLN A 209 -7.56 10.28 -22.17
N ALA A 210 -8.69 10.77 -21.64
CA ALA A 210 -8.82 11.14 -20.22
C ALA A 210 -9.17 9.95 -19.31
N PHE A 211 -9.98 9.00 -19.79
CA PHE A 211 -10.48 7.89 -18.99
C PHE A 211 -9.52 6.69 -18.97
N LYS A 212 -8.44 6.78 -18.18
CA LYS A 212 -7.58 5.62 -17.86
C LYS A 212 -8.19 4.82 -16.70
N GLY A 213 -9.36 4.22 -16.92
CA GLY A 213 -10.14 3.45 -15.94
C GLY A 213 -9.57 2.07 -15.57
N HIS A 214 -8.25 1.90 -15.52
CA HIS A 214 -7.61 0.71 -14.94
C HIS A 214 -7.00 1.00 -13.56
N ARG A 215 -7.20 2.23 -13.05
CA ARG A 215 -6.49 2.77 -11.89
C ARG A 215 -7.09 2.44 -10.53
N ILE A 216 -8.33 1.93 -10.47
CA ILE A 216 -8.93 1.58 -9.17
C ILE A 216 -8.08 0.52 -8.44
N TRP A 217 -7.35 -0.30 -9.21
CA TRP A 217 -6.70 -1.48 -8.67
C TRP A 217 -5.24 -1.56 -9.06
N GLY A 218 -4.44 -2.11 -8.15
CA GLY A 218 -3.01 -2.27 -8.34
C GLY A 218 -2.26 -1.00 -7.94
N THR A 219 -1.21 -1.22 -7.16
CA THR A 219 -0.31 -0.14 -6.77
C THR A 219 1.06 -0.41 -7.34
N ASN A 220 1.50 0.49 -8.21
CA ASN A 220 2.89 0.55 -8.61
C ASN A 220 3.63 1.45 -7.63
N ARG A 221 4.82 1.04 -7.22
CA ARG A 221 5.73 2.01 -6.63
C ARG A 221 6.24 2.88 -7.77
N GLN A 222 6.03 4.19 -7.66
CA GLN A 222 6.66 5.17 -8.54
C GLN A 222 7.62 6.01 -7.72
N HIS A 223 8.83 6.16 -8.23
CA HIS A 223 9.77 7.13 -7.68
C HIS A 223 9.19 8.53 -7.90
N SER A 224 8.84 9.24 -6.83
CA SER A 224 8.45 10.64 -6.95
C SER A 224 9.70 11.51 -7.09
N PHE A 225 9.62 12.61 -7.83
CA PHE A 225 10.77 13.50 -8.11
C PHE A 225 11.41 14.06 -6.81
N HIS A 226 10.70 13.96 -5.67
CA HIS A 226 11.06 14.56 -4.40
C HIS A 226 10.95 13.60 -3.20
N ARG A 227 11.76 12.52 -3.17
CA ARG A 227 12.23 11.83 -1.94
C ARG A 227 11.53 10.56 -1.44
N ALA A 228 10.73 9.87 -2.24
CA ALA A 228 10.33 8.49 -1.90
C ALA A 228 9.75 7.73 -3.09
N TRP A 229 9.90 6.40 -3.09
CA TRP A 229 8.95 5.54 -3.78
C TRP A 229 7.59 5.67 -3.12
N ARG A 230 6.67 6.36 -3.80
CA ARG A 230 5.29 6.44 -3.36
C ARG A 230 4.50 5.31 -4.00
N ARG A 231 3.61 4.73 -3.21
CA ARG A 231 2.51 3.91 -3.72
C ARG A 231 1.70 4.83 -4.65
N ARG A 232 1.67 4.50 -5.94
CA ARG A 232 0.79 5.15 -6.90
C ARG A 232 -0.06 4.08 -7.56
N GLU A 233 -1.32 4.38 -7.76
CA GLU A 233 -2.19 3.50 -8.51
C GLU A 233 -1.63 3.28 -9.92
N SER A 234 -1.62 2.02 -10.31
CA SER A 234 -1.09 1.57 -11.59
C SER A 234 -2.17 1.60 -12.67
N GLN A 235 -1.76 1.65 -13.95
CA GLN A 235 -2.65 1.31 -15.07
C GLN A 235 -2.76 -0.20 -15.33
N HIS A 236 -2.01 -1.01 -14.57
CA HIS A 236 -2.09 -2.46 -14.67
C HIS A 236 -3.44 -2.95 -14.17
N PRO A 237 -3.93 -4.09 -14.69
CA PRO A 237 -5.10 -4.73 -14.12
C PRO A 237 -4.90 -5.01 -12.61
N PRO A 238 -6.00 -5.17 -11.86
CA PRO A 238 -5.93 -5.57 -10.47
C PRO A 238 -5.00 -6.76 -10.28
N ASP A 239 -4.09 -6.62 -9.35
CA ASP A 239 -3.22 -7.71 -8.92
C ASP A 239 -3.45 -7.96 -7.45
N LEU A 240 -4.55 -8.66 -7.19
CA LEU A 240 -4.93 -9.03 -5.84
C LEU A 240 -3.80 -9.80 -5.15
N LEU A 241 -3.03 -10.63 -5.88
CA LEU A 241 -1.95 -11.40 -5.28
C LEU A 241 -0.87 -10.50 -4.69
N CYS A 242 -0.45 -9.48 -5.44
CA CYS A 242 0.50 -8.50 -4.95
C CYS A 242 -0.07 -7.70 -3.77
N ASP A 243 -1.34 -7.32 -3.81
CA ASP A 243 -1.98 -6.63 -2.68
C ASP A 243 -2.04 -7.52 -1.42
N LEU A 244 -2.33 -8.82 -1.54
CA LEU A 244 -2.32 -9.78 -0.43
C LEU A 244 -0.92 -9.92 0.20
N VAL A 245 0.11 -10.08 -0.63
CA VAL A 245 1.51 -10.17 -0.17
C VAL A 245 1.91 -8.88 0.53
N TYR A 246 1.55 -7.73 -0.05
CA TYR A 246 1.87 -6.42 0.50
C TYR A 246 1.22 -6.19 1.88
N CYS A 247 -0.05 -6.59 2.03
CA CYS A 247 -0.77 -6.54 3.29
C CYS A 247 -0.36 -7.64 4.28
N PHE A 248 0.71 -8.41 4.01
CA PHE A 248 1.20 -9.48 4.86
C PHE A 248 0.24 -10.65 5.08
N ILE A 249 -0.79 -10.82 4.26
CA ILE A 249 -1.70 -11.97 4.35
C ILE A 249 -0.94 -13.23 3.94
N ASP A 250 -1.10 -14.32 4.70
CA ASP A 250 -0.51 -15.60 4.34
C ASP A 250 -1.16 -16.16 3.06
N LEU A 251 -0.34 -16.48 2.05
CA LEU A 251 -0.81 -17.07 0.81
C LEU A 251 -1.33 -18.50 1.02
N GLN A 252 -1.01 -19.15 2.15
CA GLN A 252 -1.62 -20.42 2.56
C GLN A 252 -3.13 -20.29 2.81
N CYS A 253 -3.64 -19.08 3.06
CA CYS A 253 -5.08 -18.83 3.16
C CYS A 253 -5.78 -18.97 1.80
N LEU A 254 -5.07 -18.97 0.67
CA LEU A 254 -5.67 -19.18 -0.66
C LEU A 254 -5.77 -20.68 -0.97
N SER A 255 -6.84 -21.08 -1.65
CA SER A 255 -6.90 -22.41 -2.25
C SER A 255 -5.82 -22.55 -3.33
N SER A 256 -5.34 -23.78 -3.56
CA SER A 256 -4.31 -24.04 -4.58
C SER A 256 -4.73 -23.59 -5.98
N ALA A 257 -6.02 -23.77 -6.31
CA ALA A 257 -6.60 -23.31 -7.57
C ALA A 257 -6.59 -21.78 -7.70
N SER A 258 -7.00 -21.08 -6.64
CA SER A 258 -7.01 -19.61 -6.61
C SER A 258 -5.60 -19.02 -6.65
N LEU A 259 -4.65 -19.59 -5.92
CA LEU A 259 -3.25 -19.19 -5.98
C LEU A 259 -2.67 -19.39 -7.38
N GLY A 260 -2.95 -20.53 -8.03
CA GLY A 260 -2.52 -20.80 -9.41
C GLY A 260 -3.08 -19.78 -10.40
N ARG A 261 -4.38 -19.48 -10.34
CA ARG A 261 -5.04 -18.46 -11.17
C ARG A 261 -4.42 -17.07 -10.97
N LEU A 262 -4.25 -16.67 -9.72
CA LEU A 262 -3.67 -15.36 -9.35
C LEU A 262 -2.21 -15.23 -9.82
N LYS A 263 -1.40 -16.29 -9.69
CA LYS A 263 -0.02 -16.32 -10.23
C LYS A 263 -0.02 -16.21 -11.75
N GLN A 264 -0.94 -16.89 -12.44
CA GLN A 264 -1.08 -16.79 -13.88
C GLN A 264 -1.47 -15.37 -14.30
N GLN A 265 -2.42 -14.73 -13.61
CA GLN A 265 -2.79 -13.33 -13.85
C GLN A 265 -1.58 -12.40 -13.69
N ASN A 266 -0.85 -12.51 -12.58
CA ASN A 266 0.37 -11.74 -12.31
C ASN A 266 1.45 -11.93 -13.40
N SER A 267 1.57 -13.13 -13.97
CA SER A 267 2.54 -13.39 -15.05
C SER A 267 2.22 -12.66 -16.37
N THR A 268 0.93 -12.38 -16.62
CA THR A 268 0.48 -11.76 -17.87
C THR A 268 0.50 -10.24 -17.83
N SER A 269 0.34 -9.64 -16.66
CA SER A 269 0.34 -8.19 -16.46
C SER A 269 0.17 -7.88 -14.98
N GLY A 270 0.92 -6.91 -14.45
CA GLY A 270 0.82 -6.50 -13.05
C GLY A 270 2.13 -5.98 -12.48
N PRO A 271 2.11 -5.50 -11.23
CA PRO A 271 3.32 -5.36 -10.42
C PRO A 271 4.06 -6.71 -10.34
N ASN A 272 5.39 -6.67 -10.31
CA ASN A 272 6.17 -7.89 -10.26
C ASN A 272 6.06 -8.56 -8.88
N LEU A 273 5.50 -9.77 -8.80
CA LEU A 273 5.26 -10.46 -7.52
C LEU A 273 6.55 -10.74 -6.74
N LEU A 274 7.65 -11.06 -7.43
CA LEU A 274 8.96 -11.26 -6.79
C LEU A 274 9.45 -9.96 -6.16
N LEU A 275 9.29 -8.83 -6.85
CA LEU A 275 9.59 -7.52 -6.29
C LEU A 275 8.73 -7.21 -5.07
N VAL A 276 7.40 -7.42 -5.16
CA VAL A 276 6.47 -7.15 -4.06
C VAL A 276 6.80 -8.01 -2.85
N ALA A 277 7.10 -9.30 -3.04
CA ALA A 277 7.56 -10.18 -1.96
C ALA A 277 8.86 -9.67 -1.31
N ALA A 278 9.82 -9.21 -2.12
CA ALA A 278 11.11 -8.73 -1.64
C ALA A 278 11.01 -7.41 -0.85
N ILE A 279 10.24 -6.44 -1.33
CA ILE A 279 10.06 -5.14 -0.65
C ILE A 279 9.13 -5.22 0.57
N SER A 280 8.29 -6.25 0.65
CA SER A 280 7.52 -6.62 1.84
C SER A 280 8.29 -7.58 2.76
N PHE A 281 9.56 -7.85 2.44
CA PHE A 281 10.50 -8.65 3.21
C PHE A 281 10.03 -10.08 3.54
N ARG A 282 9.32 -10.71 2.59
CA ARG A 282 8.82 -12.09 2.68
C ARG A 282 9.85 -13.07 2.14
N SER A 283 10.94 -13.28 2.87
CA SER A 283 12.10 -14.05 2.38
C SER A 283 11.77 -15.48 1.92
N GLU A 284 10.85 -16.15 2.61
CA GLU A 284 10.37 -17.50 2.30
C GLU A 284 9.62 -17.52 0.97
N LEU A 285 8.81 -16.47 0.71
CA LEU A 285 8.10 -16.31 -0.56
C LEU A 285 9.07 -15.94 -1.69
N VAL A 286 10.08 -15.11 -1.41
CA VAL A 286 11.13 -14.80 -2.39
C VAL A 286 11.87 -16.07 -2.80
N GLU A 287 12.31 -16.90 -1.85
CA GLU A 287 12.95 -18.19 -2.13
C GLU A 287 12.04 -19.09 -2.99
N GLN A 288 10.77 -19.24 -2.61
CA GLN A 288 9.80 -20.02 -3.36
C GLN A 288 9.63 -19.52 -4.80
N LEU A 289 9.45 -18.21 -4.99
CA LEU A 289 9.25 -17.62 -6.32
C LEU A 289 10.48 -17.79 -7.21
N LEU A 290 11.69 -17.68 -6.63
CA LEU A 290 12.92 -17.93 -7.34
C LEU A 290 13.07 -19.40 -7.76
N LEU A 291 12.71 -20.34 -6.87
CA LEU A 291 12.68 -21.78 -7.19
C LEU A 291 11.63 -22.12 -8.27
N GLU A 292 10.52 -21.37 -8.31
CA GLU A 292 9.50 -21.45 -9.36
C GLU A 292 9.97 -20.85 -10.71
N GLY A 293 11.19 -20.33 -10.78
CA GLY A 293 11.80 -19.82 -12.01
C GLY A 293 11.62 -18.32 -12.24
N ARG A 294 11.07 -17.57 -11.27
CA ARG A 294 11.13 -16.10 -11.34
C ARG A 294 12.57 -15.63 -11.25
N SER A 295 12.89 -14.53 -11.92
CA SER A 295 14.27 -14.03 -11.97
C SER A 295 14.39 -12.64 -11.35
N PRO A 296 15.44 -12.35 -10.55
CA PRO A 296 15.73 -10.97 -10.12
C PRO A 296 16.08 -10.04 -11.28
N LYS A 297 16.36 -10.61 -12.46
CA LYS A 297 16.62 -9.89 -13.72
C LYS A 297 15.34 -9.56 -14.49
N GLU A 298 14.18 -9.99 -13.99
CA GLU A 298 12.90 -9.59 -14.57
C GLU A 298 12.80 -8.07 -14.58
N MET A 299 12.40 -7.52 -15.73
CA MET A 299 12.34 -6.09 -15.97
C MET A 299 10.97 -5.57 -15.57
N VAL A 300 10.94 -4.60 -14.68
CA VAL A 300 9.74 -3.90 -14.20
C VAL A 300 9.65 -2.57 -14.94
N LEU A 301 8.52 -2.34 -15.60
CA LEU A 301 8.26 -1.08 -16.28
C LEU A 301 8.10 0.04 -15.24
N MET A 302 8.97 1.05 -15.31
CA MET A 302 8.83 2.24 -14.51
C MET A 302 7.88 3.21 -15.19
N GLU A 303 6.86 3.64 -14.48
CA GLU A 303 6.04 4.76 -14.95
C GLU A 303 6.83 6.07 -14.84
N PRO A 304 6.72 6.96 -15.85
CA PRO A 304 7.43 8.22 -15.84
C PRO A 304 7.04 9.07 -14.63
N ILE A 305 8.06 9.65 -13.99
CA ILE A 305 7.87 10.53 -12.85
C ILE A 305 7.10 11.76 -13.31
N ARG A 306 5.85 11.88 -12.86
CA ARG A 306 5.09 13.13 -13.02
C ARG A 306 5.52 14.12 -11.96
N PRO A 307 5.88 15.37 -12.31
CA PRO A 307 6.13 16.41 -11.32
C PRO A 307 4.93 16.56 -10.39
N ALA A 308 5.17 16.93 -9.13
CA ALA A 308 4.11 17.16 -8.17
C ALA A 308 3.21 18.29 -8.69
N ALA A 309 1.90 18.10 -8.60
CA ALA A 309 0.89 18.94 -9.23
C ALA A 309 0.91 20.42 -8.84
N ASN A 310 1.56 20.81 -7.75
CA ASN A 310 1.49 22.20 -7.30
C ASN A 310 2.09 23.21 -8.28
N ASP A 311 2.73 22.75 -9.36
CA ASP A 311 3.24 23.61 -10.42
C ASP A 311 2.65 23.29 -11.81
N PHE A 312 1.32 23.17 -11.91
CA PHE A 312 0.57 23.01 -13.17
C PHE A 312 0.87 24.08 -14.24
N ARG A 313 1.59 25.16 -13.89
CA ARG A 313 1.95 26.25 -14.82
C ARG A 313 3.26 26.01 -15.55
N VAL A 314 4.14 25.15 -15.03
CA VAL A 314 5.33 24.74 -15.76
C VAL A 314 4.90 23.58 -16.66
N GLN A 315 4.94 23.80 -17.98
CA GLN A 315 4.76 22.72 -18.94
C GLN A 315 5.63 21.56 -18.47
N PRO A 316 5.07 20.34 -18.29
CA PRO A 316 5.84 19.23 -17.80
C PRO A 316 7.01 19.08 -18.77
N ILE A 317 8.21 19.40 -18.28
CA ILE A 317 9.44 18.97 -18.93
C ILE A 317 9.39 17.47 -18.75
N THR A 318 8.67 16.85 -19.67
CA THR A 318 8.69 15.42 -19.91
C THR A 318 10.09 15.23 -20.41
N ILE A 319 11.03 15.02 -19.47
CA ILE A 319 12.24 14.28 -19.78
C ILE A 319 11.70 13.08 -20.56
N PRO A 320 12.04 12.91 -21.85
CA PRO A 320 11.50 11.82 -22.63
C PRO A 320 12.10 10.55 -22.05
N ALA A 321 11.47 10.05 -21.00
CA ALA A 321 11.82 8.79 -20.40
C ALA A 321 11.38 7.77 -21.43
N LYS A 322 12.33 7.32 -22.28
CA LYS A 322 12.33 5.93 -22.73
C LYS A 322 11.85 5.13 -21.53
N THR A 323 10.78 4.37 -21.65
CA THR A 323 10.22 3.55 -20.57
C THR A 323 11.38 2.84 -19.87
N VAL A 324 11.79 3.37 -18.72
CA VAL A 324 13.01 2.92 -18.07
C VAL A 324 12.61 1.65 -17.37
N SER A 325 12.68 0.51 -18.03
CA SER A 325 12.50 -0.75 -17.33
C SER A 325 13.69 -0.97 -16.41
N GLN A 326 13.45 -1.34 -15.15
CA GLN A 326 14.50 -1.66 -14.18
C GLN A 326 14.35 -3.10 -13.68
N SER A 327 15.47 -3.75 -13.38
CA SER A 327 15.41 -5.11 -12.84
C SER A 327 14.81 -5.13 -11.43
N VAL A 328 14.13 -6.22 -11.08
CA VAL A 328 13.63 -6.47 -9.71
C VAL A 328 14.74 -6.27 -8.67
N TRP A 329 15.95 -6.78 -8.96
CA TRP A 329 17.13 -6.64 -8.11
C TRP A 329 17.45 -5.18 -7.79
N LEU A 330 17.52 -4.31 -8.80
CA LEU A 330 17.88 -2.91 -8.62
C LEU A 330 16.81 -2.14 -7.84
N ILE A 331 15.53 -2.40 -8.10
CA ILE A 331 14.44 -1.76 -7.35
C ILE A 331 14.44 -2.21 -5.89
N PHE A 332 14.68 -3.50 -5.63
CA PHE A 332 14.83 -4.02 -4.27
C PHE A 332 16.00 -3.36 -3.54
N LEU A 333 17.19 -3.31 -4.16
CA LEU A 333 18.38 -2.68 -3.59
C LEU A 333 18.13 -1.22 -3.21
N PHE A 334 17.52 -0.48 -4.13
CA PHE A 334 17.15 0.91 -3.86
C PHE A 334 16.25 1.01 -2.63
N ASN A 335 15.18 0.22 -2.58
CA ASN A 335 14.24 0.25 -1.46
C ASN A 335 14.93 -0.13 -0.14
N ALA A 336 15.81 -1.12 -0.13
CA ALA A 336 16.55 -1.53 1.07
C ALA A 336 17.46 -0.41 1.59
N VAL A 337 18.22 0.24 0.69
CA VAL A 337 19.09 1.38 1.05
C VAL A 337 18.27 2.58 1.50
N GLU A 338 17.18 2.90 0.81
CA GLU A 338 16.27 3.98 1.19
C GLU A 338 15.68 3.72 2.60
N GLN A 339 15.09 2.55 2.84
CA GLN A 339 14.51 2.22 4.16
C GLN A 339 15.57 2.28 5.27
N PHE A 340 16.79 1.80 5.02
CA PHE A 340 17.90 1.89 5.97
C PHE A 340 18.21 3.34 6.34
N ILE A 341 18.35 4.21 5.34
CA ILE A 341 18.66 5.63 5.52
C ILE A 341 17.52 6.35 6.27
N TRP A 342 16.27 6.01 5.95
CA TRP A 342 15.10 6.61 6.60
C TRP A 342 14.92 6.16 8.04
N ARG A 343 15.04 4.85 8.31
CA ARG A 343 14.78 4.26 9.64
C ARG A 343 15.99 4.26 10.57
N GLY A 344 17.20 4.36 10.03
CA GLY A 344 18.46 4.28 10.79
C GLY A 344 18.87 2.86 11.19
N TYR A 345 18.20 1.82 10.68
CA TYR A 345 18.56 0.43 10.91
C TYR A 345 18.12 -0.45 9.74
N ALA A 346 18.82 -1.57 9.54
CA ALA A 346 18.46 -2.57 8.54
C ALA A 346 17.48 -3.58 9.14
N ASP A 347 16.49 -4.02 8.36
CA ASP A 347 15.59 -5.07 8.81
C ASP A 347 16.33 -6.42 8.74
N VAL A 348 16.16 -7.28 9.74
CA VAL A 348 16.78 -8.62 9.74
C VAL A 348 16.36 -9.43 8.51
N SER A 349 15.15 -9.17 8.03
CA SER A 349 14.56 -9.81 6.86
C SER A 349 15.22 -9.37 5.53
N ASP A 350 15.83 -8.19 5.47
CA ASP A 350 16.57 -7.70 4.30
C ASP A 350 17.67 -8.70 3.93
N GLY A 351 18.48 -9.08 4.92
CA GLY A 351 19.64 -9.95 4.73
C GLY A 351 19.30 -11.27 4.04
N ARG A 352 18.16 -11.89 4.38
CA ARG A 352 17.74 -13.15 3.76
C ARG A 352 17.38 -12.95 2.30
N CYS A 353 16.61 -11.91 1.97
CA CYS A 353 16.28 -11.57 0.57
C CYS A 353 17.55 -11.30 -0.26
N PHE A 354 18.54 -10.60 0.32
CA PHE A 354 19.85 -10.38 -0.30
C PHE A 354 20.54 -11.69 -0.66
N GLU A 355 20.63 -12.62 0.29
CA GLU A 355 21.24 -13.93 0.05
C GLU A 355 20.55 -14.68 -1.07
N GLU A 356 19.22 -14.75 -1.04
CA GLU A 356 18.44 -15.45 -2.05
C GLU A 356 18.71 -14.88 -3.44
N PHE A 357 18.63 -13.56 -3.62
CA PHE A 357 18.94 -12.93 -4.91
C PHE A 357 20.39 -13.17 -5.36
N LEU A 358 21.36 -13.16 -4.44
CA LEU A 358 22.75 -13.43 -4.78
C LEU A 358 22.97 -14.86 -5.30
N LYS A 359 22.09 -15.84 -5.00
CA LYS A 359 22.17 -17.19 -5.62
C LYS A 359 21.95 -17.14 -7.14
N TYR A 360 21.22 -16.15 -7.66
CA TYR A 360 20.74 -16.09 -9.05
C TYR A 360 21.54 -15.15 -9.97
N ASN A 361 22.86 -15.04 -9.74
CA ASN A 361 23.79 -14.31 -10.61
C ASN A 361 23.40 -12.85 -10.91
N VAL A 362 22.93 -12.12 -9.90
CA VAL A 362 22.73 -10.66 -9.95
C VAL A 362 24.05 -9.90 -9.84
N HIS A 363 24.09 -8.69 -10.39
CA HIS A 363 25.25 -7.80 -10.34
C HIS A 363 25.47 -7.27 -8.92
N GLY A 364 26.69 -7.44 -8.40
CA GLY A 364 27.10 -6.90 -7.09
C GLY A 364 27.69 -5.50 -7.17
N ASP A 365 28.16 -5.10 -8.36
CA ASP A 365 28.79 -3.80 -8.62
C ASP A 365 27.72 -2.74 -8.83
N VAL A 366 27.10 -2.30 -7.73
CA VAL A 366 26.05 -1.28 -7.71
C VAL A 366 26.52 -0.10 -6.88
N LEU A 367 26.45 1.09 -7.46
CA LEU A 367 26.77 2.35 -6.79
C LEU A 367 25.50 3.09 -6.42
N PHE A 368 25.49 3.63 -5.20
CA PHE A 368 24.43 4.47 -4.69
C PHE A 368 24.94 5.89 -4.52
N VAL A 369 24.11 6.86 -4.90
CA VAL A 369 24.37 8.29 -4.71
C VAL A 369 23.38 8.83 -3.70
N LEU A 370 23.84 9.16 -2.50
CA LEU A 370 23.05 9.85 -1.49
C LEU A 370 23.26 11.36 -1.61
N ARG A 371 22.18 12.10 -1.82
CA ARG A 371 22.18 13.56 -1.76
C ARG A 371 21.93 14.01 -0.33
N ILE A 372 22.75 14.91 0.21
CA ILE A 372 22.53 15.50 1.53
C ILE A 372 22.09 16.95 1.32
N PHE A 373 20.86 17.26 1.70
CA PHE A 373 20.37 18.63 1.61
C PHE A 373 20.83 19.42 2.84
N PRO A 374 21.41 20.63 2.68
CA PRO A 374 21.67 21.50 3.81
C PRO A 374 20.35 21.88 4.51
N PRO A 375 20.35 22.09 5.84
CA PRO A 375 19.17 22.60 6.53
C PRO A 375 18.78 23.96 5.93
N SER A 376 17.50 24.12 5.56
CA SER A 376 16.99 25.39 5.06
C SER A 376 17.00 26.41 6.20
N LYS A 377 18.00 27.30 6.23
CA LYS A 377 18.19 28.25 7.33
C LYS A 377 17.07 29.31 7.47
N GLU A 378 16.14 29.44 6.51
CA GLU A 378 15.28 30.64 6.41
C GLU A 378 13.77 30.38 6.24
N MET A 379 13.23 29.25 6.71
CA MET A 379 11.80 28.98 6.56
C MET A 379 10.90 29.64 7.63
N LYS A 380 11.44 30.47 8.54
CA LYS A 380 10.68 31.01 9.68
C LYS A 380 9.97 32.35 9.45
N ASP A 381 10.38 33.16 8.46
CA ASP A 381 9.85 34.54 8.35
C ASP A 381 9.26 34.94 6.97
N ALA A 382 9.31 34.07 5.95
CA ALA A 382 8.73 34.39 4.65
C ALA A 382 7.27 33.92 4.54
N GLY A 383 6.33 34.85 4.72
CA GLY A 383 4.94 34.65 4.35
C GLY A 383 4.83 34.13 2.91
N TYR A 384 4.17 32.98 2.77
CA TYR A 384 3.69 32.30 1.56
C TYR A 384 4.04 32.93 0.20
N HIS A 385 4.70 32.11 -0.65
CA HIS A 385 4.73 32.11 -2.13
C HIS A 385 6.09 32.23 -2.84
N HIS A 386 7.22 32.28 -2.14
CA HIS A 386 8.51 32.07 -2.82
C HIS A 386 8.80 30.58 -2.95
N ASP A 387 8.90 30.12 -4.21
CA ASP A 387 9.38 28.79 -4.57
C ASP A 387 10.78 28.59 -3.95
N PRO A 388 10.92 27.74 -2.91
CA PRO A 388 12.17 27.63 -2.12
C PRO A 388 13.35 27.06 -2.91
N TRP A 389 13.14 26.73 -4.18
CA TRP A 389 14.06 25.94 -5.01
C TRP A 389 14.68 26.75 -6.15
N GLY A 390 14.50 28.07 -6.15
CA GLY A 390 15.09 28.96 -7.15
C GLY A 390 16.62 29.06 -7.04
N ASN A 391 17.34 28.18 -7.73
CA ASN A 391 18.73 28.30 -8.22
C ASN A 391 19.86 28.72 -7.24
N GLU A 392 19.61 28.89 -5.95
CA GLU A 392 20.66 29.17 -4.98
C GLU A 392 21.50 27.92 -4.75
N ARG A 393 22.65 27.88 -5.45
CA ARG A 393 23.79 26.97 -5.28
C ARG A 393 23.55 25.89 -4.23
N GLU A 394 22.86 24.82 -4.63
CA GLU A 394 22.84 23.58 -3.87
C GLU A 394 24.29 23.27 -3.50
N SER A 395 24.64 23.33 -2.21
CA SER A 395 25.88 22.71 -1.75
C SER A 395 25.67 21.22 -1.96
N ASP A 396 26.10 20.76 -3.13
CA ASP A 396 25.78 19.47 -3.72
C ASP A 396 26.63 18.38 -3.05
N ASP A 397 26.52 18.28 -1.72
CA ASP A 397 27.18 17.25 -0.92
C ASP A 397 26.53 15.93 -1.26
N ARG A 398 27.15 15.25 -2.23
CA ARG A 398 26.79 13.93 -2.70
C ARG A 398 27.80 12.92 -2.18
N VAL A 399 27.27 11.87 -1.58
CA VAL A 399 28.05 10.75 -1.07
C VAL A 399 27.79 9.58 -1.99
N VAL A 400 28.84 9.09 -2.64
CA VAL A 400 28.77 7.85 -3.41
C VAL A 400 29.40 6.74 -2.59
N PHE A 401 28.68 5.63 -2.49
CA PHE A 401 29.07 4.41 -1.79
C PHE A 401 28.62 3.20 -2.59
N ASP A 402 29.33 2.09 -2.45
CA ASP A 402 28.99 0.83 -3.10
C ASP A 402 28.08 -0.06 -2.22
N LEU A 403 27.57 -1.13 -2.81
CA LEU A 403 26.73 -2.09 -2.11
C LEU A 403 27.43 -2.73 -0.90
N LEU A 404 28.73 -3.01 -0.99
CA LEU A 404 29.47 -3.64 0.12
C LEU A 404 29.59 -2.68 1.29
N GLU A 405 29.95 -1.41 1.03
CA GLU A 405 30.00 -0.35 2.03
C GLU A 405 28.65 -0.19 2.73
N TYR A 406 27.54 -0.16 1.98
CA TYR A 406 26.20 -0.19 2.57
C TYR A 406 26.01 -1.38 3.52
N LEU A 407 26.35 -2.59 3.09
CA LEU A 407 26.18 -3.80 3.88
C LEU A 407 27.06 -3.82 5.14
N GLU A 408 28.27 -3.24 5.10
CA GLU A 408 29.15 -3.10 6.27
C GLU A 408 28.58 -2.15 7.32
N VAL A 409 27.89 -1.10 6.87
CA VAL A 409 27.23 -0.14 7.78
C VAL A 409 25.91 -0.72 8.30
N ALA A 410 25.12 -1.33 7.42
CA ALA A 410 23.82 -1.93 7.72
C ALA A 410 23.93 -3.17 8.63
N LYS A 411 25.05 -3.92 8.54
CA LYS A 411 25.36 -5.12 9.34
C LYS A 411 24.21 -6.14 9.40
N PRO A 412 23.71 -6.62 8.25
CA PRO A 412 22.70 -7.68 8.26
C PRO A 412 23.25 -8.93 8.97
N THR A 413 22.36 -9.70 9.59
CA THR A 413 22.73 -10.87 10.42
C THR A 413 23.59 -11.91 9.68
N ASN A 414 23.48 -11.95 8.36
CA ASN A 414 24.15 -12.88 7.47
C ASN A 414 25.24 -12.20 6.59
N LEU A 415 25.78 -11.05 7.02
CA LEU A 415 26.80 -10.28 6.30
C LEU A 415 27.98 -11.12 5.80
N LYS A 416 28.48 -12.09 6.59
CA LYS A 416 29.62 -12.93 6.20
C LYS A 416 29.32 -13.75 4.94
N ALA A 417 28.12 -14.31 4.85
CA ALA A 417 27.70 -15.12 3.72
C ALA A 417 27.42 -14.25 2.48
N ILE A 418 26.80 -13.08 2.66
CA ILE A 418 26.63 -12.06 1.61
C ILE A 418 27.99 -11.62 1.05
N ARG A 419 28.94 -11.23 1.92
CA ARG A 419 30.29 -10.81 1.54
C ARG A 419 31.01 -11.89 0.72
N THR A 420 30.96 -13.13 1.19
CA THR A 420 31.59 -14.26 0.47
C THR A 420 31.03 -14.38 -0.95
N ARG A 421 29.72 -14.24 -1.13
CA ARG A 421 29.08 -14.32 -2.47
C ARG A 421 29.40 -13.14 -3.37
N LEU A 422 29.54 -11.94 -2.82
CA LEU A 422 29.94 -10.75 -3.57
C LEU A 422 31.42 -10.85 -4.00
N SER A 423 32.32 -11.25 -3.10
CA SER A 423 33.76 -11.38 -3.37
C SER A 423 34.11 -12.47 -4.38
N CYS A 424 33.33 -13.56 -4.47
CA CYS A 424 33.55 -14.60 -5.47
C CYS A 424 33.26 -14.14 -6.92
N ARG A 425 32.69 -12.94 -7.13
CA ARG A 425 32.24 -12.46 -8.44
C ARG A 425 33.07 -11.34 -9.04
N THR A 426 33.84 -10.64 -8.23
CA THR A 426 34.72 -9.55 -8.68
C THR A 426 35.98 -10.15 -9.32
N GLY A 427 35.90 -10.47 -10.61
CA GLY A 427 37.07 -10.83 -11.40
C GLY A 427 38.02 -9.63 -11.58
N PRO A 428 39.34 -9.84 -11.68
CA PRO A 428 40.34 -8.77 -11.69
C PRO A 428 40.35 -7.84 -12.92
N GLU A 429 39.46 -8.02 -13.90
CA GLU A 429 39.53 -7.32 -15.21
C GLU A 429 38.43 -6.29 -15.49
N ASN A 430 37.51 -6.04 -14.55
CA ASN A 430 36.36 -5.19 -14.81
C ASN A 430 36.55 -3.74 -14.31
N GLN A 431 37.33 -2.94 -15.04
CA GLN A 431 37.17 -1.47 -15.02
C GLN A 431 35.89 -1.14 -15.80
N HIS A 432 34.75 -1.13 -15.11
CA HIS A 432 33.47 -0.86 -15.74
C HIS A 432 33.22 0.64 -15.94
N GLU A 433 32.83 0.99 -17.16
CA GLU A 433 32.23 2.27 -17.52
C GLU A 433 30.87 2.36 -16.81
N VAL A 434 30.78 3.24 -15.81
CA VAL A 434 29.58 3.40 -14.97
C VAL A 434 28.45 3.97 -15.84
N THR A 435 27.43 3.16 -16.12
CA THR A 435 26.29 3.57 -16.93
C THR A 435 25.19 4.11 -16.02
N LEU A 436 25.16 5.43 -15.88
CA LEU A 436 24.18 6.13 -15.06
C LEU A 436 22.74 5.69 -15.41
N ILE A 437 22.04 5.14 -14.43
CA ILE A 437 20.68 4.60 -14.60
C ILE A 437 19.65 5.72 -14.74
N SER A 438 19.87 6.85 -14.06
CA SER A 438 19.00 8.03 -14.16
C SER A 438 19.71 9.32 -13.76
N GLY A 439 19.44 10.41 -14.49
CA GLY A 439 19.93 11.76 -14.19
C GLY A 439 21.00 12.27 -15.17
N PRO A 440 21.53 13.48 -14.97
CA PRO A 440 22.72 13.96 -15.67
C PRO A 440 23.99 13.28 -15.11
N PRO A 441 25.09 13.17 -15.89
CA PRO A 441 26.37 12.70 -15.37
C PRO A 441 26.79 13.48 -14.12
N ILE A 442 27.13 12.76 -13.05
CA ILE A 442 27.41 13.38 -11.75
C ILE A 442 28.92 13.29 -11.48
N ILE A 443 29.57 14.45 -11.33
CA ILE A 443 30.90 14.51 -10.70
C ILE A 443 30.70 14.11 -9.26
N HIS A 444 31.26 12.97 -8.87
CA HIS A 444 31.14 12.44 -7.52
C HIS A 444 32.51 12.31 -6.86
N ARG A 445 32.53 12.41 -5.53
CA ARG A 445 33.64 11.96 -4.70
C ARG A 445 33.17 10.70 -3.98
N HIS A 446 34.00 9.66 -4.00
CA HIS A 446 33.76 8.51 -3.15
C HIS A 446 33.74 9.00 -1.70
N GLY A 447 32.60 8.88 -1.05
CA GLY A 447 32.43 9.30 0.33
C GLY A 447 32.62 8.13 1.28
N ASP A 448 32.43 8.39 2.57
CA ASP A 448 32.32 7.37 3.61
C ASP A 448 30.88 7.46 4.13
N LEU A 449 30.06 6.47 3.83
CA LEU A 449 28.65 6.40 4.21
C LEU A 449 28.48 6.52 5.73
N SER A 450 29.41 5.98 6.52
CA SER A 450 29.35 6.09 7.98
C SER A 450 29.50 7.55 8.43
N LYS A 451 30.42 8.29 7.81
CA LYS A 451 30.58 9.74 8.08
C LYS A 451 29.39 10.55 7.59
N ALA A 452 28.82 10.17 6.44
CA ALA A 452 27.64 10.82 5.89
C ALA A 452 26.42 10.68 6.82
N LEU A 453 26.20 9.47 7.34
CA LEU A 453 25.12 9.19 8.29
C LEU A 453 25.38 9.87 9.64
N ALA A 454 26.61 9.84 10.16
CA ALA A 454 26.95 10.56 11.39
C ALA A 454 26.70 12.07 11.27
N ALA A 455 27.05 12.67 10.13
CA ALA A 455 26.77 14.08 9.85
C ALA A 455 25.27 14.36 9.69
N ALA A 456 24.48 13.40 9.20
CA ALA A 456 23.03 13.50 9.09
C ALA A 456 22.34 13.37 10.46
N ASP A 457 22.81 12.48 11.33
CA ASP A 457 22.26 12.25 12.66
C ASP A 457 22.58 13.40 13.63
N GLU A 458 23.81 13.93 13.60
CA GLU A 458 24.18 15.14 14.34
C GLU A 458 23.24 16.31 13.96
N LYS A 459 22.95 16.43 12.67
CA LYS A 459 22.02 17.41 12.12
C LYS A 459 20.57 17.15 12.56
N ARG A 460 20.06 15.92 12.50
CA ARG A 460 18.69 15.55 12.96
C ARG A 460 18.44 15.91 14.43
N LEU A 461 19.44 15.76 15.30
CA LEU A 461 19.33 16.15 16.70
C LEU A 461 19.14 17.66 16.88
N THR A 462 19.64 18.46 15.94
CA THR A 462 19.55 19.93 15.99
C THR A 462 18.34 20.49 15.24
N ASP A 463 17.78 19.76 14.28
CA ASP A 463 16.66 20.21 13.45
C ASP A 463 15.83 19.02 12.95
N SER A 464 14.58 18.91 13.44
CA SER A 464 13.62 17.87 13.07
C SER A 464 13.18 17.90 11.61
N SER A 465 13.57 18.92 10.83
CA SER A 465 13.24 19.06 9.41
C SER A 465 14.26 18.41 8.46
N ILE A 466 15.33 17.81 9.00
CA ILE A 466 16.40 17.23 8.19
C ILE A 466 16.05 15.80 7.77
N TYR A 467 15.76 15.67 6.48
CA TYR A 467 15.49 14.41 5.81
C TYR A 467 16.71 13.99 4.99
N PRO A 468 17.25 12.78 5.19
CA PRO A 468 18.30 12.28 4.31
C PRO A 468 17.76 12.22 2.88
N GLY A 469 18.57 12.66 1.91
CA GLY A 469 18.07 12.95 0.57
C GLY A 469 17.95 11.74 -0.34
N THR A 470 17.65 12.05 -1.60
CA THR A 470 17.34 11.08 -2.65
C THR A 470 18.53 10.15 -2.91
N VAL A 471 18.27 8.84 -2.90
CA VAL A 471 19.19 7.82 -3.40
C VAL A 471 19.05 7.76 -4.92
N ALA A 472 20.14 7.67 -5.67
CA ALA A 472 20.12 7.32 -7.09
C ALA A 472 21.06 6.15 -7.35
N LEU A 473 20.70 5.30 -8.31
CA LEU A 473 21.55 4.21 -8.78
C LEU A 473 22.41 4.71 -9.95
N SER A 474 23.70 4.37 -9.92
CA SER A 474 24.65 4.70 -10.98
C SER A 474 25.30 3.46 -11.57
#